data_AF-A0A9J6FTQ4-F1
#
_entry.id   AF-A0A9J6FTQ4-F1
#
_cell.length_a   1.000
_cell.length_b   1.000
_cell.length_c   1.000
_cell.angle_alpha   90.00
_cell.angle_beta   90.00
_cell.angle_gamma   90.00
#
_symmetry.space_group_name_H-M   'P 1'
#
loop_
_entity.id
_entity.type
_entity.pdbx_description
1 polymer ?
#
loop_
_entity_poly.entity_id
_entity_poly.type
_entity_poly.pdbx_seq_one_letter_code
_entity_poly.pdbx_strand_id
1 'polypeptide(L)'
;MHHIHAFVLCHISYVAAMLNWKKTEEKRLDTMIRRVFKVSLGLPINASTDLVLKLGVHNTLSEIGEAQHTAQVGRLSGTRAGRDILVTLGIFTEQNKDSVKHLSREIRDSIVVRPSPRNVHPVFNQGRRLSRAKALLAAALESPTESAFVDAAQINGRQAFSIAVTDAQERMCNALSVFTKNPEVAEQMAVALALLDPQHMVNNSDSRAATRAFARGVVDAKVSKLLEDRHISNHSIVWFPAHMGELGGDSGTSMNPQTRRREDSSAAHPPNHLRLHEGLSRINFKPTTSSPSTST
;
A
#
# COMPACT_ATOMS: atom_id res chain seq x y z
N MET A 1 13.73 -23.74 -2.67
CA MET A 1 13.05 -22.57 -3.29
C MET A 1 13.92 -21.31 -3.36
N HIS A 2 14.50 -20.82 -2.25
CA HIS A 2 15.24 -19.54 -2.24
C HIS A 2 16.48 -19.49 -3.15
N HIS A 3 17.27 -20.57 -3.25
CA HIS A 3 18.51 -20.58 -4.05
C HIS A 3 18.27 -20.55 -5.57
N ILE A 4 17.27 -21.29 -6.05
CA ILE A 4 16.88 -21.29 -7.47
C ILE A 4 16.35 -19.91 -7.87
N HIS A 5 15.54 -19.30 -7.00
CA HIS A 5 15.06 -17.93 -7.18
C HIS A 5 16.22 -16.94 -7.26
N ALA A 6 17.17 -17.02 -6.33
CA ALA A 6 18.30 -16.09 -6.25
C ALA A 6 19.25 -16.19 -7.45
N PHE A 7 19.49 -17.39 -8.00
CA PHE A 7 20.44 -17.56 -9.10
C PHE A 7 19.83 -17.30 -10.48
N VAL A 8 18.66 -17.88 -10.77
CA VAL A 8 18.06 -17.79 -12.11
C VAL A 8 17.35 -16.45 -12.30
N LEU A 9 16.58 -16.00 -11.30
CA LEU A 9 15.81 -14.77 -11.47
C LEU A 9 16.65 -13.53 -11.29
N CYS A 10 17.80 -13.55 -10.60
CA CYS A 10 18.63 -12.35 -10.52
C CYS A 10 19.14 -11.95 -11.91
N HIS A 11 19.59 -12.92 -12.71
CA HIS A 11 20.13 -12.66 -14.04
C HIS A 11 19.03 -12.25 -15.02
N ILE A 12 17.88 -12.94 -14.99
CA ILE A 12 16.70 -12.58 -15.78
C ILE A 12 16.20 -11.17 -15.39
N SER A 13 16.13 -10.87 -14.09
CA SER A 13 15.65 -9.55 -13.62
C SER A 13 16.63 -8.43 -13.93
N TYR A 14 17.93 -8.70 -13.99
CA TYR A 14 18.92 -7.64 -14.23
C TYR A 14 19.10 -7.36 -15.73
N VAL A 15 19.24 -8.40 -16.54
CA VAL A 15 19.55 -8.27 -17.97
C VAL A 15 18.29 -8.30 -18.82
N ALA A 16 17.44 -9.30 -18.63
CA ALA A 16 16.30 -9.50 -19.52
C ALA A 16 15.16 -8.50 -19.27
N ALA A 17 15.09 -7.90 -18.08
CA ALA A 17 14.08 -6.88 -17.77
C ALA A 17 14.23 -5.58 -18.59
N MET A 18 15.44 -5.27 -19.09
CA MET A 18 15.75 -3.98 -19.73
C MET A 18 15.90 -4.04 -21.25
N LEU A 19 15.76 -5.22 -21.85
CA LEU A 19 15.92 -5.44 -23.28
C LEU A 19 14.58 -5.42 -24.01
N ASN A 20 14.57 -4.87 -25.23
CA ASN A 20 13.42 -4.94 -26.12
C ASN A 20 13.35 -6.31 -26.79
N TRP A 21 12.61 -7.23 -26.21
CA TRP A 21 12.43 -8.59 -26.73
C TRP A 21 11.37 -8.66 -27.83
N LYS A 22 11.59 -9.53 -28.81
CA LYS A 22 10.51 -9.97 -29.70
C LYS A 22 9.56 -10.87 -28.92
N LYS A 23 8.28 -10.90 -29.32
CA LYS A 23 7.24 -11.73 -28.68
C LYS A 23 7.60 -13.22 -28.60
N THR A 24 8.37 -13.72 -29.57
CA THR A 24 8.85 -15.11 -29.57
C THR A 24 9.93 -15.37 -28.52
N GLU A 25 10.80 -14.40 -28.26
CA GLU A 25 11.89 -14.47 -27.27
C GLU A 25 11.33 -14.32 -25.85
N GLU A 26 10.40 -13.38 -25.66
CA GLU A 26 9.63 -13.19 -24.42
C GLU A 26 8.95 -14.51 -23.99
N LYS A 27 8.26 -15.18 -24.92
CA LYS A 27 7.63 -16.49 -24.66
C LYS A 27 8.64 -17.59 -24.29
N ARG A 28 9.85 -17.57 -24.86
CA ARG A 28 10.91 -18.53 -24.50
C ARG A 28 11.39 -18.31 -23.07
N LEU A 29 11.65 -17.06 -22.70
CA LEU A 29 12.06 -16.69 -21.34
C LEU A 29 10.97 -17.02 -20.31
N ASP A 30 9.71 -16.70 -20.59
CA ASP A 30 8.59 -17.08 -19.72
C ASP A 30 8.48 -18.60 -19.54
N THR A 31 8.78 -19.36 -20.58
CA THR A 31 8.79 -20.84 -20.50
C THR A 31 9.94 -21.33 -19.63
N MET A 32 11.12 -20.73 -19.71
CA MET A 32 12.25 -21.04 -18.83
C MET A 32 11.92 -20.72 -17.38
N ILE A 33 11.41 -19.51 -17.09
CA ILE A 33 10.97 -19.10 -15.76
C ILE A 33 9.99 -20.13 -15.19
N ARG A 34 8.94 -20.45 -15.96
CA ARG A 34 7.90 -21.40 -15.53
C ARG A 34 8.42 -22.80 -15.27
N ARG A 35 9.33 -23.33 -16.11
CA ARG A 35 9.95 -24.65 -15.89
C ARG A 35 10.73 -24.68 -14.58
N VAL A 36 11.52 -23.64 -14.34
CA VAL A 36 12.30 -23.50 -13.10
C VAL A 36 11.39 -23.49 -11.87
N PHE A 37 10.27 -22.79 -11.94
CA PHE A 37 9.29 -22.79 -10.84
C PHE A 37 8.57 -24.12 -10.65
N LYS A 38 8.16 -24.79 -11.74
CA LYS A 38 7.57 -26.14 -11.65
C LYS A 38 8.51 -27.12 -10.95
N VAL A 39 9.79 -27.16 -11.37
CA VAL A 39 10.82 -27.99 -10.73
C VAL A 39 11.00 -27.61 -9.26
N SER A 40 11.06 -26.33 -8.94
CA SER A 40 11.25 -25.87 -7.56
C SER A 40 10.10 -26.20 -6.62
N LEU A 41 8.90 -26.39 -7.16
CA LEU A 41 7.68 -26.77 -6.45
C LEU A 41 7.44 -28.29 -6.43
N GLY A 42 8.34 -29.08 -7.04
CA GLY A 42 8.15 -30.52 -7.20
C GLY A 42 7.03 -30.90 -8.18
N LEU A 43 6.59 -29.97 -9.02
CA LEU A 43 5.53 -30.21 -10.00
C LEU A 43 6.10 -30.89 -11.25
N PRO A 44 5.35 -31.85 -11.84
CA PRO A 44 5.68 -32.42 -13.13
C PRO A 44 5.86 -31.34 -14.21
N ILE A 45 6.79 -31.52 -15.14
CA ILE A 45 7.07 -30.49 -16.17
C ILE A 45 5.87 -30.24 -17.10
N ASN A 46 5.05 -31.28 -17.28
CA ASN A 46 3.79 -31.29 -18.03
C ASN A 46 2.59 -30.75 -17.24
N ALA A 47 2.74 -30.35 -15.97
CA ALA A 47 1.67 -29.74 -15.19
C ALA A 47 1.08 -28.53 -15.94
N SER A 48 -0.24 -28.31 -15.81
CA SER A 48 -0.93 -27.25 -16.55
C SER A 48 -0.27 -25.88 -16.34
N THR A 49 0.20 -25.29 -17.44
CA THR A 49 0.79 -23.95 -17.45
C THR A 49 -0.20 -22.90 -16.97
N ASP A 50 -1.46 -23.03 -17.35
CA ASP A 50 -2.50 -22.09 -17.00
C ASP A 50 -2.84 -22.14 -15.51
N LEU A 51 -2.85 -23.34 -14.91
CA LEU A 51 -3.04 -23.49 -13.47
C LEU A 51 -1.85 -22.91 -12.70
N VAL A 52 -0.61 -23.18 -13.12
CA VAL A 52 0.59 -22.61 -12.47
C VAL A 52 0.61 -21.09 -12.58
N LEU A 53 0.24 -20.54 -13.75
CA LEU A 53 0.07 -19.11 -13.91
C LEU A 53 -1.05 -18.58 -13.03
N LYS A 54 -2.20 -19.26 -12.90
CA LYS A 54 -3.32 -18.88 -12.00
C LYS A 54 -2.96 -18.97 -10.51
N LEU A 55 -2.04 -19.84 -10.13
CA LEU A 55 -1.50 -19.91 -8.76
C LEU A 55 -0.63 -18.69 -8.42
N GLY A 56 -0.07 -18.00 -9.42
CA GLY A 56 0.69 -16.77 -9.20
C GLY A 56 2.03 -16.98 -8.49
N VAL A 57 2.56 -18.21 -8.55
CA VAL A 57 3.83 -18.60 -7.91
C VAL A 57 5.06 -17.91 -8.50
N HIS A 58 4.98 -17.40 -9.74
CA HIS A 58 6.08 -16.72 -10.43
C HIS A 58 5.62 -15.54 -11.28
N ASN A 59 6.44 -14.50 -11.38
CA ASN A 59 6.19 -13.39 -12.31
C ASN A 59 6.53 -13.78 -13.75
N THR A 60 5.82 -13.18 -14.70
CA THR A 60 6.20 -13.18 -16.13
C THR A 60 7.36 -12.22 -16.37
N LEU A 61 8.03 -12.34 -17.52
CA LEU A 61 9.13 -11.45 -17.90
C LEU A 61 8.68 -9.99 -17.97
N SER A 62 7.51 -9.72 -18.54
CA SER A 62 6.94 -8.37 -18.63
C SER A 62 6.71 -7.77 -17.23
N GLU A 63 6.14 -8.54 -16.31
CA GLU A 63 5.93 -8.11 -14.92
C GLU A 63 7.25 -7.86 -14.17
N ILE A 64 8.28 -8.66 -14.44
CA ILE A 64 9.64 -8.43 -13.91
C ILE A 64 10.22 -7.14 -14.49
N GLY A 65 10.08 -6.92 -15.81
CA GLY A 65 10.52 -5.72 -16.51
C GLY A 65 9.90 -4.45 -15.95
N GLU A 66 8.57 -4.44 -15.81
CA GLU A 66 7.82 -3.33 -15.24
C GLU A 66 8.24 -3.06 -13.78
N ALA A 67 8.38 -4.11 -12.95
CA ALA A 67 8.81 -3.94 -11.57
C ALA A 67 10.23 -3.36 -11.45
N GLN A 68 11.14 -3.75 -12.34
CA GLN A 68 12.48 -3.19 -12.43
C GLN A 68 12.46 -1.73 -12.89
N HIS A 69 11.67 -1.42 -13.92
CA HIS A 69 11.50 -0.06 -14.40
C HIS A 69 10.97 0.86 -13.30
N THR A 70 9.90 0.48 -12.59
CA THR A 70 9.37 1.26 -11.46
C THR A 70 10.42 1.44 -10.35
N ALA A 71 11.18 0.39 -10.02
CA ALA A 71 12.22 0.48 -9.00
C ALA A 71 13.36 1.43 -9.42
N GLN A 72 13.75 1.41 -10.70
CA GLN A 72 14.80 2.27 -11.23
C GLN A 72 14.35 3.73 -11.33
N VAL A 73 13.12 3.97 -11.77
CA VAL A 73 12.51 5.31 -11.74
C VAL A 73 12.51 5.82 -10.30
N GLY A 74 12.00 5.05 -9.33
CA GLY A 74 12.03 5.46 -7.93
C GLY A 74 13.44 5.75 -7.38
N ARG A 75 14.44 4.96 -7.78
CA ARG A 75 15.85 5.21 -7.42
C ARG A 75 16.40 6.50 -8.03
N LEU A 76 16.10 6.76 -9.30
CA LEU A 76 16.55 7.96 -10.01
C LEU A 76 15.85 9.20 -9.47
N SER A 77 14.54 9.12 -9.20
CA SER A 77 13.78 10.13 -8.46
C SER A 77 14.44 10.45 -7.13
N GLY A 78 15.14 9.47 -6.54
CA GLY A 78 15.98 9.47 -5.34
C GLY A 78 17.29 10.28 -5.36
N THR A 79 17.86 10.70 -6.52
CA THR A 79 19.03 11.62 -6.56
C THR A 79 18.81 12.90 -7.41
N ARG A 80 19.54 14.00 -7.18
CA ARG A 80 19.37 15.24 -7.98
C ARG A 80 19.69 14.96 -9.44
N ALA A 81 20.86 14.39 -9.69
CA ALA A 81 21.28 13.96 -11.02
C ALA A 81 20.27 12.96 -11.65
N GLY A 82 19.75 12.01 -10.87
CA GLY A 82 18.74 11.07 -11.37
C GLY A 82 17.42 11.74 -11.78
N ARG A 83 16.97 12.79 -11.08
CA ARG A 83 15.80 13.59 -11.52
C ARG A 83 16.08 14.34 -12.80
N ASP A 84 17.26 14.92 -12.96
CA ASP A 84 17.64 15.63 -14.18
C ASP A 84 17.64 14.68 -15.39
N ILE A 85 18.09 13.44 -15.19
CA ILE A 85 18.00 12.35 -16.19
C ILE A 85 16.53 12.04 -16.52
N LEU A 86 15.67 11.86 -15.50
CA LEU A 86 14.26 11.55 -15.71
C LEU A 86 13.53 12.66 -16.47
N VAL A 87 13.78 13.93 -16.15
CA VAL A 87 13.23 15.09 -16.87
C VAL A 87 13.67 15.10 -18.32
N THR A 88 14.95 14.80 -18.58
CA THR A 88 15.49 14.71 -19.95
C THR A 88 14.83 13.60 -20.75
N LEU A 89 14.47 12.49 -20.09
CA LEU A 89 13.71 11.38 -20.70
C LEU A 89 12.19 11.65 -20.78
N GLY A 90 11.72 12.83 -20.37
CA GLY A 90 10.29 13.18 -20.35
C GLY A 90 9.48 12.45 -19.28
N ILE A 91 10.15 11.86 -18.27
CA ILE A 91 9.53 11.13 -17.17
C ILE A 91 9.42 12.07 -15.96
N PHE A 92 8.22 12.57 -15.69
CA PHE A 92 7.96 13.44 -14.55
C PHE A 92 7.73 12.61 -13.28
N THR A 93 8.51 12.87 -12.22
CA THR A 93 8.36 12.18 -10.94
C THR A 93 8.21 13.19 -9.81
N GLU A 94 7.14 13.09 -9.02
CA GLU A 94 6.89 13.96 -7.89
C GLU A 94 7.58 13.44 -6.63
N GLN A 95 8.87 13.75 -6.41
CA GLN A 95 9.50 13.48 -5.10
C GLN A 95 10.41 14.60 -4.59
N ASN A 96 9.92 15.24 -3.50
CA ASN A 96 10.69 16.00 -2.52
C ASN A 96 11.50 15.02 -1.67
N LYS A 97 12.83 15.14 -1.66
CA LYS A 97 13.71 14.29 -0.83
C LYS A 97 13.93 14.80 0.56
N ASP A 98 13.70 16.09 0.76
CA ASP A 98 14.14 16.78 1.97
C ASP A 98 13.21 16.47 3.15
N SER A 99 12.13 15.71 2.93
CA SER A 99 11.16 15.32 3.95
C SER A 99 11.26 13.85 4.38
N VAL A 100 12.22 13.04 3.92
CA VAL A 100 12.26 11.62 4.31
C VAL A 100 12.91 11.43 5.70
N LYS A 101 12.28 10.64 6.58
CA LYS A 101 12.72 10.33 7.95
C LYS A 101 12.68 8.83 8.24
N HIS A 102 13.61 8.36 9.05
CA HIS A 102 13.60 7.01 9.58
C HIS A 102 12.69 6.94 10.81
N LEU A 103 11.81 5.94 10.85
CA LEU A 103 11.06 5.62 12.07
C LEU A 103 12.02 5.18 13.18
N SER A 104 11.70 5.50 14.43
CA SER A 104 12.42 5.01 15.59
C SER A 104 12.36 3.48 15.64
N ARG A 105 13.29 2.87 16.38
CA ARG A 105 13.36 1.41 16.48
C ARG A 105 12.11 0.86 17.18
N GLU A 106 11.66 1.54 18.22
CA GLU A 106 10.50 1.17 19.03
C GLU A 106 9.24 1.10 18.16
N ILE A 107 9.01 2.12 17.33
CA ILE A 107 7.87 2.15 16.41
C ILE A 107 8.00 1.05 15.34
N ARG A 108 9.21 0.83 14.82
CA ARG A 108 9.46 -0.17 13.78
C ARG A 108 9.21 -1.59 14.29
N ASP A 109 9.64 -1.89 15.51
CA ASP A 109 9.50 -3.21 16.11
C ASP A 109 8.03 -3.52 16.44
N SER A 110 7.19 -2.51 16.68
CA SER A 110 5.73 -2.64 16.83
C SER A 110 4.97 -2.85 15.51
N ILE A 111 5.61 -2.72 14.34
CA ILE A 111 4.92 -2.76 13.03
C ILE A 111 5.39 -3.96 12.21
N VAL A 112 4.45 -4.83 11.85
CA VAL A 112 4.68 -5.95 10.92
C VAL A 112 4.01 -5.65 9.58
N VAL A 113 4.80 -5.38 8.54
CA VAL A 113 4.24 -5.24 7.19
C VAL A 113 4.15 -6.61 6.51
N ARG A 114 2.93 -7.04 6.19
CA ARG A 114 2.70 -8.30 5.48
C ARG A 114 3.19 -8.19 4.04
N PRO A 115 3.92 -9.20 3.52
CA PRO A 115 4.45 -9.14 2.17
C PRO A 115 3.31 -9.03 1.15
N SER A 116 3.45 -8.08 0.23
CA SER A 116 2.51 -7.96 -0.88
C SER A 116 2.67 -9.18 -1.80
N PRO A 117 1.57 -9.79 -2.25
CA PRO A 117 1.64 -10.90 -3.18
C PRO A 117 2.27 -10.48 -4.52
N ARG A 118 2.86 -11.47 -5.18
CA ARG A 118 3.37 -11.39 -6.54
C ARG A 118 2.22 -11.40 -7.56
N ASN A 119 2.44 -10.90 -8.78
CA ASN A 119 1.45 -10.93 -9.88
C ASN A 119 0.10 -10.30 -9.58
N VAL A 120 0.13 -9.05 -9.15
CA VAL A 120 -1.08 -8.27 -8.83
C VAL A 120 -1.17 -7.00 -9.66
N HIS A 121 -0.66 -7.07 -10.89
CA HIS A 121 -0.80 -5.99 -11.87
C HIS A 121 -2.28 -5.61 -12.02
N PRO A 122 -2.63 -4.30 -11.98
CA PRO A 122 -4.01 -3.85 -11.93
C PRO A 122 -4.87 -4.31 -13.11
N VAL A 123 -4.30 -4.34 -14.32
CA VAL A 123 -4.97 -4.77 -15.57
C VAL A 123 -4.90 -6.29 -15.78
N PHE A 124 -3.69 -6.87 -15.84
CA PHE A 124 -3.53 -8.29 -16.20
C PHE A 124 -3.94 -9.31 -15.11
N ASN A 125 -4.04 -8.90 -13.83
CA ASN A 125 -4.28 -9.82 -12.72
C ASN A 125 -5.57 -9.50 -11.92
N GLN A 126 -6.59 -8.96 -12.58
CA GLN A 126 -7.87 -8.57 -11.95
C GLN A 126 -8.50 -9.69 -11.11
N GLY A 127 -8.62 -10.92 -11.65
CA GLY A 127 -9.22 -12.04 -10.90
C GLY A 127 -8.49 -12.38 -9.59
N ARG A 128 -7.17 -12.22 -9.55
CA ARG A 128 -6.37 -12.40 -8.32
C ARG A 128 -6.60 -11.26 -7.34
N ARG A 129 -6.60 -10.03 -7.83
CA ARG A 129 -6.88 -8.86 -7.00
C ARG A 129 -8.27 -8.97 -6.36
N LEU A 130 -9.26 -9.45 -7.12
CA LEU A 130 -10.62 -9.72 -6.62
C LEU A 130 -10.64 -10.83 -5.57
N SER A 131 -10.03 -11.97 -5.86
CA SER A 131 -9.97 -13.10 -4.91
C SER A 131 -9.29 -12.70 -3.61
N ARG A 132 -8.22 -11.90 -3.70
CA ARG A 132 -7.54 -11.33 -2.53
C ARG A 132 -8.42 -10.34 -1.78
N ALA A 133 -9.09 -9.42 -2.46
CA ALA A 133 -10.01 -8.46 -1.82
C ALA A 133 -11.05 -9.22 -1.00
N LYS A 134 -11.70 -10.22 -1.60
CA LYS A 134 -12.69 -11.07 -0.93
C LYS A 134 -12.13 -11.78 0.30
N ALA A 135 -10.94 -12.37 0.19
CA ALA A 135 -10.30 -13.05 1.32
C ALA A 135 -9.94 -12.09 2.46
N LEU A 136 -9.44 -10.89 2.15
CA LEU A 136 -9.11 -9.88 3.16
C LEU A 136 -10.37 -9.31 3.82
N LEU A 137 -11.44 -9.08 3.06
CA LEU A 137 -12.73 -8.65 3.62
C LEU A 137 -13.33 -9.72 4.53
N ALA A 138 -13.32 -11.00 4.11
CA ALA A 138 -13.82 -12.09 4.92
C ALA A 138 -13.05 -12.18 6.26
N ALA A 139 -11.71 -12.13 6.22
CA ALA A 139 -10.89 -12.10 7.43
C ALA A 139 -11.17 -10.87 8.31
N ALA A 140 -11.38 -9.70 7.71
CA ALA A 140 -11.72 -8.49 8.45
C ALA A 140 -13.10 -8.58 9.12
N LEU A 141 -14.06 -9.26 8.49
CA LEU A 141 -15.40 -9.48 9.06
C LEU A 141 -15.40 -10.55 10.18
N GLU A 142 -14.46 -11.50 10.15
CA GLU A 142 -14.26 -12.46 11.24
C GLU A 142 -13.67 -11.80 12.50
N SER A 143 -12.85 -10.77 12.34
CA SER A 143 -12.21 -10.02 13.44
C SER A 143 -12.43 -8.50 13.28
N PRO A 144 -13.69 -8.06 13.44
CA PRO A 144 -14.10 -6.72 13.03
C PRO A 144 -13.57 -5.60 13.93
N THR A 145 -13.41 -5.88 15.22
CA THR A 145 -12.85 -4.96 16.20
C THR A 145 -11.35 -4.77 16.07
N GLU A 146 -10.68 -5.64 15.31
CA GLU A 146 -9.22 -5.62 15.14
C GLU A 146 -8.81 -5.07 13.77
N SER A 147 -9.74 -4.95 12.83
CA SER A 147 -9.44 -4.63 11.43
C SER A 147 -9.87 -3.22 11.06
N ALA A 148 -8.93 -2.40 10.59
CA ALA A 148 -9.19 -1.10 10.01
C ALA A 148 -8.84 -1.05 8.51
N PHE A 149 -9.51 -0.16 7.80
CA PHE A 149 -9.28 0.22 6.42
C PHE A 149 -8.93 1.70 6.38
N VAL A 150 -7.86 2.04 5.68
CA VAL A 150 -7.36 3.42 5.58
C VAL A 150 -7.38 3.90 4.16
N ASP A 151 -7.65 5.20 4.00
CA ASP A 151 -7.75 5.80 2.69
C ASP A 151 -7.49 7.32 2.73
N ALA A 152 -6.95 7.86 1.63
CA ALA A 152 -6.63 9.28 1.48
C ALA A 152 -7.14 9.87 0.15
N ALA A 153 -8.06 10.82 0.23
CA ALA A 153 -8.69 11.44 -0.94
C ALA A 153 -8.30 12.91 -1.05
N GLN A 154 -7.99 13.39 -2.27
CA GLN A 154 -7.75 14.81 -2.49
C GLN A 154 -9.04 15.61 -2.28
N ILE A 155 -8.94 16.74 -1.57
CA ILE A 155 -10.06 17.66 -1.38
C ILE A 155 -10.17 18.55 -2.62
N ASN A 156 -11.31 18.48 -3.31
CA ASN A 156 -11.56 19.25 -4.53
C ASN A 156 -11.28 20.74 -4.34
N GLY A 157 -10.50 21.32 -5.27
CA GLY A 157 -10.14 22.74 -5.26
C GLY A 157 -9.14 23.15 -4.17
N ARG A 158 -8.55 22.20 -3.43
CA ARG A 158 -7.57 22.49 -2.36
C ARG A 158 -6.29 21.67 -2.52
N GLN A 159 -5.19 22.22 -2.03
CA GLN A 159 -3.91 21.51 -1.89
C GLN A 159 -3.88 20.75 -0.55
N ALA A 160 -4.90 19.91 -0.36
CA ALA A 160 -5.10 19.16 0.87
C ALA A 160 -5.78 17.81 0.55
N PHE A 161 -5.56 16.85 1.43
CA PHE A 161 -6.17 15.52 1.38
C PHE A 161 -6.97 15.28 2.65
N SER A 162 -8.12 14.65 2.51
CA SER A 162 -8.92 14.08 3.59
C SER A 162 -8.50 12.64 3.79
N ILE A 163 -8.28 12.26 5.03
CA ILE A 163 -7.85 10.93 5.46
C ILE A 163 -8.96 10.34 6.33
N ALA A 164 -9.30 9.08 6.08
CA ALA A 164 -10.26 8.33 6.87
C ALA A 164 -9.69 6.97 7.28
N VAL A 165 -10.04 6.57 8.49
CA VAL A 165 -9.84 5.22 9.04
C VAL A 165 -11.22 4.70 9.42
N THR A 166 -11.61 3.54 8.90
CA THR A 166 -12.83 2.84 9.31
C THR A 166 -12.55 1.43 9.75
N ASP A 167 -13.44 0.89 10.56
CA ASP A 167 -13.44 -0.54 10.87
C ASP A 167 -14.02 -1.38 9.72
N ALA A 168 -14.10 -2.70 9.93
CA ALA A 168 -14.69 -3.64 8.99
C ALA A 168 -16.21 -3.48 8.79
N GLN A 169 -16.91 -2.77 9.68
CA GLN A 169 -18.33 -2.40 9.58
C GLN A 169 -18.54 -1.05 8.89
N GLU A 170 -17.47 -0.47 8.33
CA GLU A 170 -17.49 0.83 7.67
C GLU A 170 -17.84 1.99 8.64
N ARG A 171 -17.65 1.81 9.96
CA ARG A 171 -17.78 2.87 10.96
C ARG A 171 -16.48 3.66 11.03
N MET A 172 -16.60 4.99 11.11
CA MET A 172 -15.43 5.88 11.17
C MET A 172 -14.76 5.79 12.54
N CYS A 173 -13.51 5.34 12.55
CA CYS A 173 -12.66 5.24 13.74
C CYS A 173 -11.88 6.54 13.95
N ASN A 174 -11.31 7.08 12.88
CA ASN A 174 -10.53 8.32 12.93
C ASN A 174 -10.51 9.04 11.57
N ALA A 175 -10.27 10.34 11.58
CA ALA A 175 -10.15 11.15 10.37
C ALA A 175 -9.21 12.35 10.57
N LEU A 176 -8.54 12.77 9.50
CA LEU A 176 -7.63 13.92 9.53
C LEU A 176 -7.64 14.63 8.16
N SER A 177 -7.37 15.93 8.15
CA SER A 177 -7.01 16.64 6.92
C SER A 177 -5.54 16.99 6.91
N VAL A 178 -4.84 16.73 5.81
CA VAL A 178 -3.42 17.05 5.65
C VAL A 178 -3.20 18.00 4.48
N PHE A 179 -2.49 19.10 4.73
CA PHE A 179 -2.02 19.98 3.67
C PHE A 179 -0.77 19.38 3.02
N THR A 180 -0.95 18.89 1.78
CA THR A 180 0.09 18.36 0.90
C THR A 180 -0.43 18.34 -0.53
N LYS A 181 0.48 18.44 -1.50
CA LYS A 181 0.20 18.19 -2.92
C LYS A 181 0.53 16.74 -3.32
N ASN A 182 1.36 16.06 -2.52
CA ASN A 182 1.83 14.73 -2.82
C ASN A 182 0.84 13.68 -2.24
N PRO A 183 0.18 12.88 -3.09
CA PRO A 183 -0.72 11.82 -2.65
C PRO A 183 0.00 10.75 -1.83
N GLU A 184 1.26 10.41 -2.12
CA GLU A 184 2.02 9.41 -1.35
C GLU A 184 2.18 9.79 0.13
N VAL A 185 2.30 11.10 0.41
CA VAL A 185 2.37 11.61 1.78
C VAL A 185 1.02 11.45 2.47
N ALA A 186 -0.08 11.75 1.77
CA ALA A 186 -1.42 11.57 2.31
C ALA A 186 -1.72 10.10 2.62
N GLU A 187 -1.33 9.18 1.74
CA GLU A 187 -1.46 7.74 1.94
C GLU A 187 -0.63 7.22 3.13
N GLN A 188 0.60 7.71 3.30
CA GLN A 188 1.39 7.35 4.48
C GLN A 188 0.79 7.91 5.78
N MET A 189 0.22 9.11 5.73
CA MET A 189 -0.50 9.71 6.86
C MET A 189 -1.76 8.91 7.22
N ALA A 190 -2.44 8.32 6.24
CA ALA A 190 -3.58 7.43 6.48
C ALA A 190 -3.18 6.18 7.26
N VAL A 191 -2.09 5.53 6.83
CA VAL A 191 -1.53 4.39 7.56
C VAL A 191 -1.13 4.79 8.98
N ALA A 192 -0.44 5.93 9.14
CA ALA A 192 0.00 6.43 10.43
C ALA A 192 -1.15 6.77 11.38
N LEU A 193 -2.25 7.35 10.87
CA LEU A 193 -3.42 7.67 11.66
C LEU A 193 -4.06 6.41 12.27
N ALA A 194 -4.09 5.31 11.53
CA ALA A 194 -4.59 4.04 12.05
C ALA A 194 -3.64 3.39 13.07
N LEU A 195 -2.31 3.58 12.96
CA LEU A 195 -1.36 3.07 13.96
C LEU A 195 -1.52 3.73 15.35
N LEU A 196 -2.21 4.86 15.42
CA LEU A 196 -2.51 5.53 16.69
C LEU A 196 -3.68 4.89 17.43
N ASP A 197 -4.43 3.99 16.79
CA ASP A 197 -5.57 3.31 17.38
C ASP A 197 -5.17 1.91 17.86
N PRO A 198 -5.00 1.69 19.18
CA PRO A 198 -4.54 0.41 19.70
C PRO A 198 -5.56 -0.72 19.55
N GLN A 199 -6.82 -0.43 19.20
CA GLN A 199 -7.87 -1.44 19.04
C GLN A 199 -7.75 -2.14 17.68
N HIS A 200 -7.44 -1.40 16.62
CA HIS A 200 -7.43 -1.92 15.26
C HIS A 200 -6.02 -2.36 14.82
N MET A 201 -5.60 -3.52 15.33
CA MET A 201 -4.28 -4.09 15.09
C MET A 201 -3.98 -4.40 13.61
N VAL A 202 -4.98 -4.61 12.74
CA VAL A 202 -4.78 -4.92 11.32
C VAL A 202 -5.20 -3.74 10.45
N ASN A 203 -4.21 -3.07 9.85
CA ASN A 203 -4.40 -1.93 8.96
C ASN A 203 -4.37 -2.36 7.48
N ASN A 204 -5.50 -2.22 6.79
CA ASN A 204 -5.63 -2.49 5.36
C ASN A 204 -5.51 -1.19 4.57
N SER A 205 -4.44 -1.07 3.77
CA SER A 205 -4.18 0.09 2.90
C SER A 205 -4.06 -0.35 1.45
N ASP A 206 -4.62 0.42 0.52
CA ASP A 206 -4.49 0.17 -0.92
C ASP A 206 -3.23 0.77 -1.55
N SER A 207 -2.58 1.69 -0.84
CA SER A 207 -1.32 2.29 -1.26
C SER A 207 -0.14 1.33 -1.10
N ARG A 208 0.30 0.76 -2.23
CA ARG A 208 1.56 -0.01 -2.29
C ARG A 208 2.77 0.84 -1.90
N ALA A 209 2.74 2.15 -2.19
CA ALA A 209 3.82 3.05 -1.84
C ALA A 209 3.92 3.24 -0.32
N ALA A 210 2.79 3.48 0.35
CA ALA A 210 2.76 3.63 1.81
C ALA A 210 3.18 2.33 2.51
N THR A 211 2.59 1.18 2.14
CA THR A 211 2.97 -0.12 2.73
C THR A 211 4.47 -0.41 2.60
N ARG A 212 5.08 -0.09 1.44
CA ARG A 212 6.54 -0.20 1.25
C ARG A 212 7.36 0.81 2.04
N ALA A 213 6.86 2.02 2.27
CA ALA A 213 7.52 3.02 3.10
C ALA A 213 7.66 2.51 4.54
N PHE A 214 6.57 2.04 5.12
CA PHE A 214 6.56 1.43 6.46
C PHE A 214 7.40 0.15 6.53
N ALA A 215 7.36 -0.72 5.51
CA ALA A 215 8.19 -1.93 5.47
C ALA A 215 9.70 -1.62 5.51
N ARG A 216 10.12 -0.49 4.92
CA ARG A 216 11.51 -0.03 4.96
C ARG A 216 11.84 0.73 6.25
N GLY A 217 10.82 1.11 7.04
CA GLY A 217 10.97 1.99 8.19
C GLY A 217 11.37 3.42 7.81
N VAL A 218 11.00 3.86 6.60
CA VAL A 218 11.38 5.15 6.01
C VAL A 218 10.12 5.83 5.47
N VAL A 219 9.72 6.93 6.10
CA VAL A 219 8.45 7.64 5.87
C VAL A 219 8.68 9.15 5.70
N ASP A 220 7.65 9.91 5.31
CA ASP A 220 7.71 11.37 5.28
C ASP A 220 7.82 12.00 6.69
N ALA A 221 8.38 13.19 6.78
CA ALA A 221 8.63 13.91 8.02
C ALA A 221 7.32 14.27 8.73
N LYS A 222 6.25 14.56 7.99
CA LYS A 222 4.91 14.78 8.58
C LYS A 222 4.42 13.51 9.27
N VAL A 223 4.68 12.36 8.67
CA VAL A 223 4.31 11.03 9.19
C VAL A 223 5.13 10.70 10.43
N SER A 224 6.45 10.89 10.35
CA SER A 224 7.35 10.72 11.49
C SER A 224 6.92 11.57 12.67
N LYS A 225 6.60 12.86 12.44
CA LYS A 225 6.15 13.79 13.48
C LYS A 225 4.81 13.40 14.10
N LEU A 226 3.92 12.78 13.33
CA LEU A 226 2.64 12.28 13.87
C LEU A 226 2.84 11.12 14.86
N LEU A 227 3.83 10.28 14.60
CA LEU A 227 4.15 9.09 15.40
C LEU A 227 5.19 9.36 16.49
N GLU A 228 5.92 10.47 16.41
CA GLU A 228 6.96 10.87 17.36
C GLU A 228 6.38 11.03 18.78
N ASP A 229 7.12 10.54 19.77
CA ASP A 229 6.74 10.52 21.19
C ASP A 229 5.39 9.83 21.49
N ARG A 230 4.94 8.93 20.61
CA ARG A 230 3.74 8.10 20.81
C ARG A 230 4.15 6.65 21.07
N HIS A 231 3.45 6.02 22.00
CA HIS A 231 3.52 4.58 22.14
C HIS A 231 2.63 3.94 21.06
N ILE A 232 3.24 3.14 20.19
CA ILE A 232 2.54 2.41 19.13
C ILE A 232 2.46 0.94 19.55
N SER A 233 1.25 0.42 19.69
CA SER A 233 1.00 -1.00 19.96
C SER A 233 1.32 -1.85 18.74
N ASN A 234 1.27 -3.18 18.89
CA ASN A 234 1.56 -4.10 17.80
C ASN A 234 0.52 -4.00 16.68
N HIS A 235 0.96 -3.65 15.48
CA HIS A 235 0.11 -3.54 14.29
C HIS A 235 0.64 -4.37 13.13
N SER A 236 -0.28 -4.89 12.32
CA SER A 236 0.00 -5.50 11.03
C SER A 236 -0.50 -4.61 9.90
N ILE A 237 0.37 -4.23 8.97
CA ILE A 237 -0.01 -3.48 7.77
C ILE A 237 -0.16 -4.46 6.60
N VAL A 238 -1.32 -4.43 5.95
CA VAL A 238 -1.70 -5.33 4.86
C VAL A 238 -2.05 -4.53 3.62
N TRP A 239 -1.44 -4.89 2.49
CA TRP A 239 -1.85 -4.31 1.21
C TRP A 239 -3.17 -4.91 0.72
N PHE A 240 -4.16 -4.04 0.52
CA PHE A 240 -5.49 -4.32 0.01
C PHE A 240 -5.65 -3.83 -1.44
N PRO A 241 -6.13 -4.63 -2.39
CA PRO A 241 -6.32 -4.15 -3.76
C PRO A 241 -7.58 -3.27 -3.88
N ALA A 242 -7.41 -1.98 -4.19
CA ALA A 242 -8.51 -1.05 -4.46
C ALA A 242 -9.05 -1.09 -5.90
N HIS A 243 -10.18 -0.41 -6.12
CA HIS A 243 -10.86 -0.26 -7.42
C HIS A 243 -11.15 -1.59 -8.11
N MET A 244 -11.75 -2.52 -7.37
CA MET A 244 -12.24 -3.79 -7.93
C MET A 244 -13.70 -3.70 -8.42
N GLY A 245 -14.29 -2.50 -8.37
CA GLY A 245 -15.63 -2.21 -8.87
C GLY A 245 -15.64 -2.20 -10.39
N GLU A 246 -16.06 -3.33 -10.97
CA GLU A 246 -16.68 -3.49 -12.29
C GLU A 246 -16.88 -4.99 -12.64
N LEU A 247 -16.25 -5.92 -11.91
CA LEU A 247 -16.28 -7.35 -12.26
C LEU A 247 -16.85 -8.22 -11.13
N GLY A 248 -18.14 -8.05 -10.90
CA GLY A 248 -19.01 -8.98 -10.18
C GLY A 248 -20.45 -8.56 -10.43
N GLY A 249 -21.25 -9.41 -11.07
CA GLY A 249 -22.58 -9.07 -11.59
C GLY A 249 -23.51 -8.34 -10.62
N ASP A 250 -24.33 -7.47 -11.22
CA ASP A 250 -25.51 -6.74 -10.72
C ASP A 250 -25.39 -5.63 -9.67
N SER A 251 -24.20 -5.21 -9.28
CA SER A 251 -24.05 -3.89 -8.64
C SER A 251 -22.63 -3.41 -8.82
N GLY A 252 -22.42 -2.29 -9.53
CA GLY A 252 -21.10 -1.67 -9.75
C GLY A 252 -20.45 -1.09 -8.49
N THR A 253 -20.49 -1.81 -7.37
CA THR A 253 -20.09 -1.36 -6.05
C THR A 253 -18.64 -1.77 -5.78
N SER A 254 -17.77 -0.80 -5.51
CA SER A 254 -16.38 -1.09 -5.14
C SER A 254 -16.28 -2.00 -3.91
N MET A 255 -15.28 -2.89 -3.86
CA MET A 255 -15.07 -3.82 -2.73
C MET A 255 -14.31 -3.20 -1.55
N ASN A 256 -13.66 -2.04 -1.72
CA ASN A 256 -13.09 -1.33 -0.58
C ASN A 256 -14.19 -0.46 0.06
N PRO A 257 -14.52 -0.64 1.37
CA PRO A 257 -15.50 0.18 2.08
C PRO A 257 -15.30 1.69 1.90
N GLN A 258 -14.04 2.14 1.83
CA GLN A 258 -13.71 3.55 1.66
C GLN A 258 -14.05 4.07 0.26
N THR A 259 -13.77 3.28 -0.78
CA THR A 259 -14.15 3.66 -2.15
C THR A 259 -15.66 3.69 -2.36
N ARG A 260 -16.46 2.86 -1.67
CA ARG A 260 -17.92 2.96 -1.71
C ARG A 260 -18.39 4.32 -1.20
N ARG A 261 -17.85 4.77 -0.06
CA ARG A 261 -18.16 6.11 0.48
C ARG A 261 -17.68 7.23 -0.43
N ARG A 262 -16.54 7.09 -1.14
CA ARG A 262 -16.09 8.10 -2.11
C ARG A 262 -17.09 8.30 -3.25
N GLU A 263 -17.65 7.22 -3.78
CA GLU A 263 -18.66 7.25 -4.84
C GLU A 263 -19.95 7.96 -4.36
N ASP A 264 -20.41 7.65 -3.15
CA ASP A 264 -21.57 8.30 -2.54
C ASP A 264 -21.32 9.78 -2.17
N SER A 265 -20.10 10.11 -1.73
CA SER A 265 -19.72 11.48 -1.34
C SER A 265 -19.56 12.43 -2.53
N SER A 266 -19.41 11.90 -3.75
CA SER A 266 -19.48 12.71 -4.98
C SER A 266 -20.88 13.30 -5.23
N ALA A 267 -21.92 12.80 -4.53
CA ALA A 267 -23.29 13.29 -4.62
C ALA A 267 -23.73 14.13 -3.39
N ALA A 268 -22.90 14.24 -2.35
CA ALA A 268 -23.27 14.92 -1.11
C ALA A 268 -22.29 16.05 -0.76
N HIS A 269 -22.79 17.28 -0.75
CA HIS A 269 -22.16 18.41 -0.05
C HIS A 269 -21.91 18.01 1.41
N PRO A 270 -20.67 18.08 1.94
CA PRO A 270 -20.45 17.85 3.36
C PRO A 270 -21.14 18.96 4.17
N PRO A 271 -21.93 18.63 5.21
CA PRO A 271 -22.54 19.63 6.06
C PRO A 271 -21.45 20.38 6.85
N ASN A 272 -21.48 21.69 6.68
CA ASN A 272 -20.91 22.78 7.46
C ASN A 272 -19.97 22.47 8.66
N HIS A 273 -18.81 23.11 8.54
CA HIS A 273 -18.06 23.81 9.61
C HIS A 273 -17.31 23.00 10.68
N LEU A 274 -16.01 22.82 10.44
CA LEU A 274 -14.97 23.16 11.42
C LEU A 274 -13.89 23.97 10.70
N ARG A 275 -14.09 25.30 10.66
CA ARG A 275 -13.02 26.25 10.42
C ARG A 275 -12.09 26.19 11.63
N LEU A 276 -10.85 25.75 11.43
CA LEU A 276 -9.75 26.13 12.32
C LEU A 276 -8.71 26.87 11.48
N HIS A 277 -8.79 28.20 11.57
CA HIS A 277 -7.69 29.10 11.28
C HIS A 277 -6.53 28.83 12.25
N GLU A 278 -5.32 28.97 11.73
CA GLU A 278 -4.09 29.44 12.39
C GLU A 278 -3.92 29.12 13.88
N GLY A 279 -3.03 28.16 14.17
CA GLY A 279 -2.60 27.86 15.53
C GLY A 279 -1.62 26.70 15.62
N LEU A 280 -0.55 26.70 14.81
CA LEU A 280 0.60 25.82 15.06
C LEU A 280 1.42 26.39 16.23
N SER A 281 0.86 26.31 17.44
CA SER A 281 1.55 26.48 18.71
C SER A 281 0.62 25.98 19.81
N ARG A 282 1.05 24.93 20.52
CA ARG A 282 0.42 24.30 21.70
C ARG A 282 -0.71 23.31 21.42
N ILE A 283 -0.32 22.04 21.28
CA ILE A 283 -1.18 20.93 21.72
C ILE A 283 -0.53 20.38 22.98
N ASN A 284 -1.02 20.83 24.14
CA ASN A 284 -0.82 20.14 25.41
C ASN A 284 -1.80 18.95 25.45
N PHE A 285 -1.27 17.74 25.53
CA PHE A 285 -2.05 16.57 25.88
C PHE A 285 -2.38 16.62 27.37
N LYS A 286 -3.67 16.62 27.74
CA LYS A 286 -4.08 16.26 29.10
C LYS A 286 -4.05 14.73 29.20
N PRO A 287 -3.25 14.13 30.09
CA PRO A 287 -3.43 12.73 30.45
C PRO A 287 -4.74 12.60 31.23
N THR A 288 -5.59 11.66 30.82
CA THR A 288 -6.74 11.21 31.61
C THR A 288 -6.21 10.52 32.87
N THR A 289 -6.21 11.22 34.00
CA THR A 289 -5.98 10.65 35.32
C THR A 289 -7.24 9.90 35.76
N SER A 290 -7.16 8.58 35.85
CA SER A 290 -8.11 7.78 36.63
C SER A 290 -7.80 7.96 38.12
N SER A 291 -8.67 8.64 38.84
CA SER A 291 -8.64 8.70 40.31
C SER A 291 -9.09 7.37 40.93
N PRO A 292 -8.52 6.96 42.07
CA PRO A 292 -8.88 5.71 42.75
C PRO A 292 -10.20 5.86 43.51
N SER A 293 -11.05 4.84 43.41
CA SER A 293 -12.23 4.69 44.26
C SER A 293 -11.81 4.26 45.66
N THR A 294 -12.00 5.15 46.64
CA THR A 294 -12.03 4.83 48.07
C THR A 294 -13.49 4.71 48.48
N SER A 295 -13.89 3.55 49.01
CA SER A 295 -15.11 3.40 49.79
C SER A 295 -14.79 2.55 51.02
N THR A 296 -14.94 3.20 52.17
CA THR A 296 -15.30 2.73 53.53
C THR A 296 -15.15 1.25 53.88
#